data_AF-A0A411X150-F1
#
_entry.id   AF-A0A411X150-F1
#
_cell.length_a   1.000
_cell.length_b   1.000
_cell.length_c   1.000
_cell.angle_alpha   90.00
_cell.angle_beta   90.00
_cell.angle_gamma   90.00
#
_symmetry.space_group_name_H-M   'P 1'
#
loop_
_entity.id
_entity.type
_entity.pdbx_description
1 polymer ?
#
loop_
_entity_poly.entity_id
_entity_poly.type
_entity_poly.pdbx_seq_one_letter_code
_entity_poly.pdbx_strand_id
1 'polypeptide(L)'
;MNDKNEVPNELPAANRTRLRGWGDAEQQMCAGIAALGQLAGVDVGQGRGPADMDALLVEAAYQCYFNDPEFMDGPCCFGFVKSATDIDILKLQADAVVQGLVAYIRKRGDEAAVREAEIQVAMIDATFAWLKKARREAKSWPMDGSALIRRRPVPAATPDR
;
A
#
# COMPACT_ATOMS: atom_id res chain seq x y z
N MET A 1 -0.19 -2.31 40.59
CA MET A 1 -0.49 -1.31 39.54
C MET A 1 0.82 -0.78 39.02
N ASN A 2 1.17 -1.16 37.80
CA ASN A 2 1.73 -0.29 36.77
C ASN A 2 2.00 -1.17 35.55
N ASP A 3 1.05 -1.07 34.62
CA ASP A 3 1.07 -1.65 33.29
C ASP A 3 2.33 -1.23 32.55
N LYS A 4 3.13 -2.23 32.18
CA LYS A 4 4.10 -2.09 31.10
C LYS A 4 3.32 -2.19 29.79
N ASN A 5 2.80 -1.07 29.31
CA ASN A 5 2.42 -0.95 27.90
C ASN A 5 3.70 -0.93 27.07
N GLU A 6 4.23 -2.11 26.79
CA GLU A 6 5.16 -2.30 25.67
C GLU A 6 4.40 -1.99 24.38
N VAL A 7 4.62 -0.79 23.86
CA VAL A 7 4.33 -0.49 22.47
C VAL A 7 5.22 -1.42 21.64
N PRO A 8 4.68 -2.28 20.76
CA PRO A 8 5.53 -3.11 19.92
C PRO A 8 6.32 -2.21 18.97
N ASN A 9 7.59 -2.00 19.29
CA ASN A 9 8.55 -1.19 18.53
C ASN A 9 9.25 -2.04 17.46
N GLU A 10 8.47 -2.75 16.67
CA GLU A 10 8.95 -3.36 15.45
C GLU A 10 8.09 -2.80 14.33
N LEU A 11 8.68 -1.89 13.54
CA LEU A 11 8.17 -1.59 12.22
C LEU A 11 7.88 -2.94 11.55
N PRO A 12 6.67 -3.21 11.02
CA PRO A 12 6.53 -4.28 10.08
C PRO A 12 7.37 -3.87 8.88
N ALA A 13 8.65 -4.25 8.88
CA ALA A 13 9.47 -4.30 7.70
C ALA A 13 8.59 -4.98 6.66
N ALA A 14 8.32 -4.28 5.56
CA ALA A 14 7.43 -4.75 4.51
C ALA A 14 7.92 -6.14 4.09
N ASN A 15 7.33 -7.15 4.72
CA ASN A 15 7.70 -8.53 4.49
C ASN A 15 7.36 -8.73 3.02
N ARG A 16 8.22 -9.43 2.28
CA ARG A 16 7.90 -9.88 0.91
C ARG A 16 6.82 -10.95 1.01
N THR A 17 5.66 -10.57 1.52
CA THR A 17 4.50 -11.42 1.70
C THR A 17 4.08 -11.81 0.31
N ARG A 18 4.05 -13.11 0.07
CA ARG A 18 3.56 -13.63 -1.20
C ARG A 18 2.10 -13.22 -1.32
N LEU A 19 1.81 -12.26 -2.19
CA LEU A 19 0.46 -11.76 -2.47
C LEU A 19 -0.43 -12.90 -3.00
N ARG A 20 -1.53 -13.19 -2.29
CA ARG A 20 -2.49 -14.26 -2.58
C ARG A 20 -3.88 -13.71 -2.92
N GLY A 21 -4.26 -12.61 -2.28
CA GLY A 21 -5.53 -11.90 -2.47
C GLY A 21 -5.34 -10.39 -2.53
N TRP A 22 -6.42 -9.66 -2.78
CA TRP A 22 -6.37 -8.19 -2.78
C TRP A 22 -6.21 -7.60 -1.39
N GLY A 23 -6.62 -8.31 -0.32
CA GLY A 23 -6.37 -7.89 1.06
C GLY A 23 -4.89 -7.91 1.43
N ASP A 24 -4.11 -8.88 0.94
CA ASP A 24 -2.64 -8.87 1.14
C ASP A 24 -1.99 -7.67 0.43
N ALA A 25 -2.50 -7.33 -0.77
CA ALA A 25 -2.03 -6.18 -1.53
C ALA A 25 -2.40 -4.87 -0.82
N GLU A 26 -3.60 -4.79 -0.23
CA GLU A 26 -4.05 -3.68 0.62
C GLU A 26 -3.11 -3.45 1.78
N GLN A 27 -2.88 -4.50 2.57
CA GLN A 27 -2.02 -4.44 3.72
C GLN A 27 -0.59 -4.05 3.34
N GLN A 28 -0.05 -4.59 2.25
CA GLN A 28 1.30 -4.24 1.80
C GLN A 28 1.40 -2.77 1.36
N MET A 29 0.38 -2.25 0.67
CA MET A 29 0.38 -0.84 0.29
C MET A 29 0.21 0.10 1.48
N CYS A 30 -0.76 -0.19 2.36
CA CYS A 30 -1.00 0.56 3.58
C CYS A 30 0.28 0.63 4.44
N ALA A 31 0.95 -0.51 4.63
CA ALA A 31 2.23 -0.55 5.34
C ALA A 31 3.30 0.34 4.65
N GLY A 32 3.40 0.30 3.33
CA GLY A 32 4.34 1.13 2.57
C GLY A 32 4.08 2.63 2.72
N ILE A 33 2.81 3.07 2.62
CA ILE A 33 2.44 4.49 2.77
C ILE A 33 2.64 4.95 4.22
N ALA A 34 2.28 4.15 5.21
CA ALA A 34 2.54 4.46 6.62
C ALA A 34 4.04 4.58 6.90
N ALA A 35 4.86 3.69 6.36
CA ALA A 35 6.33 3.75 6.48
C ALA A 35 6.88 5.03 5.83
N LEU A 36 6.39 5.41 4.65
CA LEU A 36 6.74 6.69 4.03
C LEU A 36 6.33 7.89 4.91
N GLY A 37 5.16 7.84 5.54
CA GLY A 37 4.73 8.85 6.50
C GLY A 37 5.70 9.00 7.67
N GLN A 38 6.07 7.88 8.29
CA GLN A 38 7.03 7.86 9.40
C GLN A 38 8.40 8.42 8.99
N LEU A 39 8.92 8.03 7.82
CA LEU A 39 10.15 8.59 7.26
C LEU A 39 10.04 10.09 7.01
N ALA A 40 8.86 10.59 6.66
CA ALA A 40 8.59 12.01 6.48
C ALA A 40 8.39 12.77 7.81
N GLY A 41 8.43 12.07 8.95
CA GLY A 41 8.26 12.66 10.29
C GLY A 41 6.80 12.72 10.78
N VAL A 42 5.90 11.95 10.17
CA VAL A 42 4.52 11.80 10.63
C VAL A 42 4.45 10.82 11.79
N ASP A 43 3.84 11.23 12.90
CA ASP A 43 3.32 10.33 13.93
C ASP A 43 2.02 9.71 13.42
N VAL A 44 2.17 8.61 12.70
CA VAL A 44 1.07 7.85 12.09
C VAL A 44 0.15 7.18 13.11
N GLY A 45 0.52 7.12 14.39
CA GLY A 45 -0.36 6.62 15.45
C GLY A 45 -1.30 7.70 15.99
N GLN A 46 -0.95 8.98 15.80
CA GLN A 46 -1.68 10.14 16.32
C GLN A 46 -2.23 11.06 15.23
N GLY A 47 -1.88 10.83 13.96
CA GLY A 47 -2.31 11.67 12.83
C GLY A 47 -1.70 13.06 12.89
N ARG A 48 -0.45 13.16 13.35
CA ARG A 48 0.26 14.43 13.51
C ARG A 48 1.51 14.44 12.67
N GLY A 49 1.72 15.49 11.90
CA GLY A 49 2.90 15.66 11.06
C GLY A 49 3.58 17.01 11.27
N PRO A 50 4.67 17.25 10.54
CA PRO A 50 5.30 18.56 10.47
C PRO A 50 4.30 19.66 10.07
N ALA A 51 4.43 20.84 10.66
CA ALA A 51 3.47 21.94 10.43
C ALA A 51 3.46 22.48 8.98
N ASP A 52 4.52 22.23 8.21
CA ASP A 52 4.66 22.58 6.80
C ASP A 52 4.31 21.43 5.84
N MET A 53 3.80 20.30 6.34
CA MET A 53 3.33 19.19 5.53
C MET A 53 1.85 19.35 5.21
N ASP A 54 1.46 18.96 4.00
CA ASP A 54 0.05 18.91 3.60
C ASP A 54 -0.72 17.93 4.50
N ALA A 55 -1.84 18.39 5.06
CA ALA A 55 -2.68 17.61 5.97
C ALA A 55 -3.19 16.31 5.32
N LEU A 56 -3.40 16.29 4.00
CA LEU A 56 -3.83 15.09 3.28
C LEU A 56 -2.75 14.00 3.28
N LEU A 57 -1.47 14.36 3.28
CA LEU A 57 -0.37 13.39 3.37
C LEU A 57 -0.27 12.79 4.77
N VAL A 58 -0.49 13.62 5.80
CA VAL A 58 -0.53 13.19 7.21
C VAL A 58 -1.70 12.25 7.45
N GLU A 59 -2.88 12.61 6.97
CA GLU A 59 -4.09 11.81 7.08
C GLU A 59 -3.95 10.48 6.33
N ALA A 60 -3.44 10.49 5.10
CA ALA A 60 -3.24 9.26 4.34
C ALA A 60 -2.27 8.29 5.05
N ALA A 61 -1.18 8.79 5.62
CA ALA A 61 -0.23 7.96 6.37
C ALA A 61 -0.84 7.40 7.67
N TYR A 62 -1.62 8.20 8.39
CA TYR A 62 -2.35 7.78 9.60
C TYR A 62 -3.38 6.69 9.28
N GLN A 63 -4.23 6.91 8.28
CA GLN A 63 -5.25 5.95 7.83
C GLN A 63 -4.62 4.62 7.42
N CYS A 64 -3.54 4.68 6.64
CA CYS A 64 -2.81 3.50 6.20
C CYS A 64 -2.15 2.73 7.35
N TYR A 65 -1.81 3.38 8.48
CA TYR A 65 -1.26 2.70 9.64
C TYR A 65 -2.28 1.78 10.33
N PHE A 66 -3.55 2.16 10.36
CA PHE A 66 -4.63 1.34 10.92
C PHE A 66 -5.20 0.32 9.95
N ASN A 67 -4.79 0.36 8.67
CA ASN A 67 -5.38 -0.44 7.60
C ASN A 67 -6.91 -0.32 7.62
N ASP A 68 -7.40 0.91 7.80
CA ASP A 68 -8.82 1.18 8.01
C ASP A 68 -9.61 0.98 6.69
N PRO A 69 -10.48 -0.05 6.62
CA PRO A 69 -11.28 -0.31 5.43
C PRO A 69 -12.47 0.65 5.28
N GLU A 70 -12.81 1.45 6.29
CA GLU A 70 -13.94 2.37 6.28
C GLU A 70 -13.62 3.72 5.64
N PHE A 71 -12.35 4.03 5.41
CA PHE A 71 -11.93 5.23 4.68
C PHE A 71 -12.24 5.08 3.18
N MET A 72 -13.51 5.24 2.81
CA MET A 72 -13.93 5.32 1.41
C MET A 72 -13.16 6.46 0.71
N ASP A 73 -12.52 6.16 -0.42
CA ASP A 73 -11.63 7.04 -1.21
C ASP A 73 -10.16 7.14 -0.75
N GLY A 74 -9.70 6.26 0.16
CA GLY A 74 -8.29 6.13 0.51
C GLY A 74 -7.41 5.57 -0.61
N PRO A 75 -6.08 5.79 -0.55
CA PRO A 75 -5.14 5.34 -1.58
C PRO A 75 -5.06 3.80 -1.70
N CYS A 76 -5.65 3.05 -0.76
CA CYS A 76 -5.57 1.60 -0.66
C CYS A 76 -6.93 0.88 -0.73
N CYS A 77 -8.03 1.55 -1.12
CA CYS A 77 -9.38 0.96 -1.11
C CYS A 77 -9.63 -0.12 -2.18
N PHE A 78 -8.97 -1.28 -2.07
CA PHE A 78 -9.03 -2.33 -3.08
C PHE A 78 -10.34 -3.12 -3.08
N GLY A 79 -11.10 -3.10 -1.98
CA GLY A 79 -12.42 -3.73 -1.90
C GLY A 79 -13.45 -3.21 -2.92
N PHE A 80 -13.24 -2.01 -3.48
CA PHE A 80 -14.14 -1.41 -4.48
C PHE A 80 -13.66 -1.59 -5.93
N VAL A 81 -12.47 -2.15 -6.12
CA VAL A 81 -11.87 -2.35 -7.44
C VAL A 81 -12.52 -3.53 -8.15
N LYS A 82 -13.29 -3.26 -9.20
CA LYS A 82 -14.02 -4.26 -10.00
C LYS A 82 -13.33 -4.54 -11.34
N SER A 83 -12.45 -3.65 -11.80
CA SER A 83 -11.81 -3.71 -13.11
C SER A 83 -10.32 -3.39 -13.04
N ALA A 84 -9.59 -3.67 -14.13
CA ALA A 84 -8.20 -3.23 -14.24
C ALA A 84 -8.08 -1.70 -14.38
N THR A 85 -9.14 -1.02 -14.84
CA THR A 85 -9.21 0.44 -14.91
C THR A 85 -9.34 1.05 -13.52
N ASP A 86 -10.12 0.42 -12.64
CA ASP A 86 -10.27 0.89 -11.25
C ASP A 86 -8.93 0.83 -10.51
N ILE A 87 -8.08 -0.17 -10.82
CA ILE A 87 -6.71 -0.27 -10.31
C ILE A 87 -5.86 0.92 -10.78
N ASP A 88 -6.00 1.31 -12.05
CA ASP A 88 -5.24 2.43 -12.61
C ASP A 88 -5.67 3.76 -11.97
N ILE A 89 -6.96 3.95 -11.72
CA ILE A 89 -7.49 5.13 -11.00
C ILE A 89 -6.94 5.17 -9.58
N LEU A 90 -7.01 4.06 -8.86
CA LEU A 90 -6.50 3.97 -7.50
C LEU A 90 -4.98 4.20 -7.44
N LYS A 91 -4.23 3.73 -8.45
CA LYS A 91 -2.80 4.01 -8.59
C LYS A 91 -2.54 5.51 -8.72
N LEU A 92 -3.32 6.24 -9.52
CA LEU A 92 -3.13 7.69 -9.65
C LEU A 92 -3.33 8.42 -8.31
N GLN A 93 -4.30 7.99 -7.50
CA GLN A 93 -4.54 8.55 -6.17
C GLN A 93 -3.39 8.22 -5.21
N ALA A 94 -2.95 6.96 -5.18
CA ALA A 94 -1.84 6.53 -4.35
C ALA A 94 -0.51 7.21 -4.75
N ASP A 95 -0.25 7.35 -6.05
CA ASP A 95 0.97 7.97 -6.57
C ASP A 95 1.07 9.45 -6.14
N ALA A 96 -0.05 10.17 -6.05
CA ALA A 96 -0.05 11.55 -5.55
C ALA A 96 0.43 11.64 -4.08
N VAL A 97 -0.07 10.74 -3.22
CA VAL A 97 0.34 10.67 -1.81
C VAL A 97 1.81 10.24 -1.70
N VAL A 98 2.19 9.17 -2.39
CA VAL A 98 3.55 8.63 -2.37
C VAL A 98 4.55 9.66 -2.85
N GLN A 99 4.29 10.33 -3.97
CA GLN A 99 5.18 11.38 -4.49
C GLN A 99 5.26 12.58 -3.55
N GLY A 100 4.15 12.98 -2.91
CA GLY A 100 4.14 14.03 -1.90
C GLY A 100 5.05 13.71 -0.71
N LEU A 101 4.92 12.51 -0.15
CA LEU A 101 5.75 12.03 0.96
C LEU A 101 7.23 11.92 0.55
N VAL A 102 7.52 11.34 -0.61
CA VAL A 102 8.89 11.20 -1.13
C VAL A 102 9.54 12.56 -1.39
N ALA A 103 8.81 13.51 -1.96
CA ALA A 103 9.32 14.86 -2.17
C ALA A 103 9.66 15.54 -0.84
N TYR A 104 8.83 15.34 0.19
CA TYR A 104 9.09 15.85 1.52
C TYR A 104 10.34 15.21 2.15
N ILE A 105 10.47 13.88 2.07
CA ILE A 105 11.64 13.12 2.55
C ILE A 105 12.92 13.60 1.84
N ARG A 106 12.91 13.73 0.51
CA ARG A 106 14.08 14.21 -0.25
C ARG A 106 14.53 15.62 0.14
N LYS A 107 13.62 16.46 0.61
CA LYS A 107 13.93 17.83 1.02
C LYS A 107 14.48 17.92 2.45
N ARG A 108 14.13 16.97 3.32
CA ARG A 108 14.32 17.10 4.79
C ARG A 108 15.07 15.93 5.44
N GLY A 109 14.97 14.74 4.88
CA GLY A 109 15.55 13.51 5.39
C GLY A 109 17.03 13.37 5.04
N ASP A 110 17.67 12.39 5.68
CA ASP A 110 19.03 11.96 5.35
C ASP A 110 19.04 10.96 4.19
N GLU A 111 20.24 10.59 3.74
CA GLU A 111 20.42 9.65 2.61
C GLU A 111 19.82 8.26 2.90
N ALA A 112 19.82 7.84 4.17
CA ALA A 112 19.23 6.57 4.57
C ALA A 112 17.71 6.59 4.43
N ALA A 113 17.05 7.67 4.87
CA ALA A 113 15.61 7.87 4.72
C ALA A 113 15.19 7.93 3.25
N VAL A 114 15.97 8.60 2.40
CA VAL A 114 15.71 8.64 0.94
C VAL A 114 15.80 7.25 0.32
N ARG A 115 16.84 6.49 0.66
CA ARG A 115 17.01 5.13 0.15
C ARG A 115 15.89 4.19 0.60
N GLU A 116 15.48 4.29 1.86
CA GLU A 116 14.35 3.51 2.37
C GLU A 116 13.05 3.89 1.66
N ALA A 117 12.82 5.19 1.44
CA ALA A 117 11.65 5.65 0.70
C ALA A 117 11.58 5.07 -0.72
N GLU A 118 12.71 4.95 -1.42
CA GLU A 118 12.77 4.33 -2.75
C GLU A 118 12.42 2.83 -2.72
N ILE A 119 12.78 2.13 -1.64
CA ILE A 119 12.40 0.73 -1.44
C ILE A 119 10.88 0.62 -1.25
N GLN A 120 10.28 1.50 -0.43
CA GLN A 120 8.84 1.54 -0.21
C GLN A 120 8.07 1.84 -1.52
N VAL A 121 8.52 2.82 -2.30
CA VAL A 121 7.95 3.13 -3.62
C VAL A 121 7.98 1.91 -4.55
N ALA A 122 9.13 1.24 -4.65
CA ALA A 122 9.27 0.07 -5.51
C ALA A 122 8.31 -1.08 -5.11
N MET A 123 8.06 -1.25 -3.81
CA MET A 123 7.11 -2.24 -3.31
C MET A 123 5.66 -1.88 -3.59
N ILE A 124 5.29 -0.61 -3.45
CA ILE A 124 3.96 -0.11 -3.80
C ILE A 124 3.70 -0.32 -5.30
N ASP A 125 4.67 0.04 -6.15
CA ASP A 125 4.58 -0.17 -7.60
C ASP A 125 4.45 -1.65 -7.98
N ALA A 126 5.25 -2.51 -7.35
CA ALA A 126 5.16 -3.96 -7.56
C ALA A 126 3.80 -4.52 -7.14
N THR A 127 3.19 -3.97 -6.09
CA THR A 127 1.88 -4.37 -5.58
C THR A 127 0.77 -4.00 -6.58
N PHE A 128 0.78 -2.78 -7.12
CA PHE A 128 -0.15 -2.38 -8.19
C PHE A 128 0.03 -3.22 -9.46
N ALA A 129 1.28 -3.47 -9.87
CA ALA A 129 1.56 -4.31 -11.03
C ALA A 129 1.02 -5.74 -10.85
N TRP A 130 1.21 -6.30 -9.65
CA TRP A 130 0.65 -7.60 -9.30
C TRP A 130 -0.88 -7.57 -9.32
N LEU A 131 -1.52 -6.58 -8.70
CA LEU A 131 -2.97 -6.49 -8.62
C LEU A 131 -3.59 -6.37 -10.01
N LYS A 132 -3.00 -5.56 -10.88
CA LYS A 132 -3.43 -5.38 -12.27
C LYS A 132 -3.34 -6.69 -13.05
N LYS A 133 -2.24 -7.43 -12.89
CA LYS A 133 -2.06 -8.75 -13.50
C LYS A 133 -3.09 -9.75 -12.96
N ALA A 134 -3.24 -9.82 -11.64
CA ALA A 134 -4.18 -10.70 -10.97
C ALA A 134 -5.62 -10.44 -11.43
N ARG A 135 -6.02 -9.18 -11.59
CA ARG A 135 -7.34 -8.80 -12.09
C ARG A 135 -7.59 -9.24 -13.52
N ARG A 136 -6.61 -9.05 -14.41
CA ARG A 136 -6.70 -9.48 -15.82
C ARG A 136 -6.82 -11.00 -15.95
N GLU A 137 -6.08 -11.74 -15.13
CA GLU A 137 -6.01 -13.21 -15.17
C GLU A 137 -7.12 -13.89 -14.37
N ALA A 138 -7.82 -13.17 -13.50
CA ALA A 138 -8.85 -13.73 -12.65
C ALA A 138 -10.04 -14.27 -13.46
N LYS A 139 -10.52 -15.46 -13.09
CA LYS A 139 -11.83 -15.96 -13.51
C LYS A 139 -12.95 -15.42 -12.61
N SER A 140 -12.65 -15.26 -11.32
CA SER A 140 -13.54 -14.72 -10.29
C SER A 140 -12.77 -13.72 -9.43
N TRP A 141 -13.39 -12.58 -9.12
CA TRP A 141 -12.86 -11.63 -8.14
C TRP A 141 -13.58 -11.86 -6.82
N PRO A 142 -12.88 -12.28 -5.76
CA PRO A 142 -13.52 -12.49 -4.47
C PRO A 142 -13.99 -11.15 -3.89
N MET A 143 -15.19 -11.15 -3.30
CA MET A 143 -15.73 -10.00 -2.57
C MET A 143 -15.08 -9.84 -1.19
N ASP A 144 -14.40 -10.88 -0.71
CA ASP A 144 -13.64 -10.94 0.54
C ASP A 144 -12.12 -10.92 0.27
N GLY A 145 -11.41 -9.97 0.85
CA GLY A 145 -9.99 -9.72 0.55
C GLY A 145 -9.02 -10.79 1.01
N SER A 146 -9.50 -11.70 1.85
CA SER A 146 -8.76 -12.86 2.35
C SER A 146 -8.77 -14.05 1.40
N ALA A 147 -9.63 -14.07 0.38
CA ALA A 147 -9.75 -15.20 -0.53
C ALA A 147 -8.71 -15.18 -1.65
N LEU A 148 -8.19 -16.36 -1.97
CA LEU A 148 -7.24 -16.58 -3.06
C LEU A 148 -7.83 -16.21 -4.43
N ILE A 149 -7.12 -15.38 -5.19
CA ILE A 149 -7.51 -15.07 -6.57
C ILE A 149 -7.27 -16.29 -7.47
N ARG A 150 -8.36 -16.89 -7.96
CA ARG A 150 -8.32 -18.04 -8.88
C ARG A 150 -8.03 -17.59 -10.31
N ARG A 151 -6.90 -18.03 -10.85
CA ARG A 151 -6.46 -17.72 -12.22
C ARG A 151 -7.23 -18.53 -13.25
N ARG A 152 -7.41 -17.96 -14.44
CA ARG A 152 -7.85 -18.72 -15.62
C ARG A 152 -6.78 -19.78 -15.96
N PRO A 153 -7.19 -20.99 -16.39
CA PRO A 153 -6.24 -21.95 -16.96
C PRO A 153 -5.60 -21.33 -18.20
N VAL A 154 -4.29 -21.48 -18.33
CA VAL A 154 -3.57 -21.13 -19.57
C VAL A 154 -4.09 -22.08 -20.66
N PRO A 155 -4.58 -21.57 -21.81
CA PRO A 155 -4.94 -22.45 -22.91
C PRO A 155 -3.71 -23.30 -23.26
N ALA A 156 -3.87 -24.62 -23.30
CA ALA A 156 -2.80 -25.52 -23.70
C ALA A 156 -2.25 -25.01 -25.04
N ALA A 157 -0.92 -24.84 -25.11
CA ALA A 157 -0.27 -24.49 -26.37
C ALA A 157 -0.73 -25.52 -27.41
N THR A 158 -1.40 -25.05 -28.46
CA THR A 158 -1.78 -25.88 -29.59
C THR A 158 -0.49 -26.54 -30.09
N PRO A 159 -0.40 -27.88 -30.11
CA PRO A 159 0.78 -28.52 -30.67
C PRO A 159 0.87 -28.10 -32.14
N ASP A 160 2.00 -27.50 -32.51
CA ASP A 160 2.31 -27.18 -33.90
C ASP A 160 2.15 -28.45 -34.74
N ARG A 161 1.30 -28.34 -35.78
CA ARG A 161 0.99 -29.43 -36.71
C ARG A 161 2.07 -29.57 -37.77
#